data_AF-A0A9W2WQ15-F1
#
_entry.id   AF-A0A9W2WQ15-F1
#
_cell.length_a   1.000
_cell.length_b   1.000
_cell.length_c   1.000
_cell.angle_alpha   90.00
_cell.angle_beta   90.00
_cell.angle_gamma   90.00
#
_symmetry.space_group_name_H-M   'P 1'
#
loop_
_entity.id
_entity.type
_entity.pdbx_description
1 polymer ?
#
loop_
_entity_poly.entity_id
_entity_poly.type
_entity_poly.pdbx_seq_one_letter_code
_entity_poly.pdbx_strand_id
1 'polypeptide(L)'
;MMCTKMVQVLWGCFLLWNLYISSAQTIYPGIKARATQRALDYGIQAGMEMIEQMVKERNIQDLKGSESPEFLKIYYVNYHFINIKINAFALPNTSLAFVPGVGIRALINHGTANISTDWEIKSPLFQDTGGADLFLSGVYFTGIVVLAQDDFGHPILKLQDCYAQVSHNDISFSGELSVLYNSFAEPMEKPILKNLNKMLCPIITSEVEAVNANLSRLEVLRKIDNYTLLDYSLISSPEITENYIDLNLKGVFYPLENLTDPPFSSVPFVLPEHNDSMIYIGISEYFFKSASYAYFTAGAFNVTLTTEEIFSHLIRNSQGLGNMLSRIAELYILSQPFMVQVLATQPPVVNLLPGNFTLDIPASFVILTQSKNSTAETIVSMDFVASTNVALAILGQRLICSLSLNRSPQSIV
;
A
#
# COMPACT_ATOMS: atom_id res chain seq x y z
N MET A 1 -39.61 -9.86 50.10
CA MET A 1 -40.05 -9.06 48.93
C MET A 1 -39.05 -7.97 48.49
N MET A 2 -38.07 -7.58 49.31
CA MET A 2 -37.04 -6.58 48.92
C MET A 2 -35.90 -7.14 48.05
N CYS A 3 -35.53 -8.42 48.22
CA CYS A 3 -34.39 -9.01 47.51
C CYS A 3 -34.63 -9.14 45.98
N THR A 4 -35.86 -9.44 45.56
CA THR A 4 -36.25 -9.58 44.15
C THR A 4 -36.26 -8.25 43.38
N LYS A 5 -36.55 -7.13 44.05
CA LYS A 5 -36.49 -5.80 43.42
C LYS A 5 -35.06 -5.35 43.14
N MET A 6 -34.09 -5.73 43.97
CA MET A 6 -32.69 -5.33 43.80
C MET A 6 -32.03 -6.03 42.59
N VAL A 7 -32.40 -7.29 42.34
CA VAL A 7 -31.91 -8.07 41.19
C VAL A 7 -32.45 -7.52 39.86
N GLN A 8 -33.71 -7.08 39.83
CA GLN A 8 -34.30 -6.46 38.63
C GLN A 8 -33.66 -5.10 38.29
N VAL A 9 -33.29 -4.30 39.29
CA VAL A 9 -32.59 -3.03 39.09
C VAL A 9 -31.16 -3.27 38.59
N LEU A 10 -30.45 -4.26 39.14
CA LEU A 10 -29.11 -4.65 38.69
C LEU A 10 -29.10 -5.17 37.24
N TRP A 11 -30.09 -5.97 36.86
CA TRP A 11 -30.26 -6.41 35.46
C TRP A 11 -30.64 -5.27 34.51
N GLY A 12 -31.48 -4.32 34.96
CA GLY A 12 -31.79 -3.11 34.20
C GLY A 12 -30.57 -2.21 33.99
N CYS A 13 -29.73 -2.05 35.02
CA CYS A 13 -28.47 -1.32 34.90
C CYS A 13 -27.46 -2.04 34.00
N PHE A 14 -27.41 -3.38 34.01
CA PHE A 14 -26.55 -4.16 33.11
C PHE A 14 -27.01 -4.04 31.64
N LEU A 15 -28.32 -4.05 31.39
CA LEU A 15 -28.89 -3.82 30.06
C LEU A 15 -28.66 -2.38 29.56
N LEU A 16 -28.77 -1.39 30.44
CA LEU A 16 -28.44 0.01 30.13
C LEU A 16 -26.94 0.23 29.91
N TRP A 17 -26.07 -0.48 30.62
CA TRP A 17 -24.62 -0.46 30.40
C TRP A 17 -24.24 -1.09 29.06
N ASN A 18 -24.91 -2.18 28.64
CA ASN A 18 -24.71 -2.78 27.31
C ASN A 18 -25.28 -1.92 26.17
N LEU A 19 -26.24 -1.04 26.42
CA LEU A 19 -26.72 -0.04 25.45
C LEU A 19 -25.78 1.18 25.32
N TYR A 20 -24.82 1.33 26.23
CA TYR A 20 -23.70 2.27 26.14
C TYR A 20 -22.43 1.63 25.56
N ILE A 21 -22.54 0.45 24.92
CA ILE A 21 -21.52 0.02 23.96
C ILE A 21 -21.61 1.02 22.82
N SER A 22 -20.61 1.91 22.77
CA SER A 22 -20.41 2.90 21.71
C SER A 22 -20.96 2.38 20.40
N SER A 23 -21.90 3.12 19.80
CA SER A 23 -22.23 2.92 18.39
C SER A 23 -20.88 2.87 17.67
N ALA A 24 -20.50 1.71 17.14
CA ALA A 24 -19.29 1.61 16.33
C ALA A 24 -19.49 2.63 15.22
N GLN A 25 -18.78 3.76 15.30
CA GLN A 25 -18.84 4.79 14.28
C GLN A 25 -18.42 4.08 13.00
N THR A 26 -19.34 4.00 12.04
CA THR A 26 -19.03 3.35 10.76
C THR A 26 -17.96 4.20 10.08
N ILE A 27 -16.74 3.69 10.05
CA ILE A 27 -15.61 4.36 9.41
C ILE A 27 -15.69 4.04 7.92
N TYR A 28 -15.91 5.05 7.10
CA TYR A 28 -15.81 4.96 5.65
C TYR A 28 -14.42 5.38 5.16
N PRO A 29 -13.94 4.82 4.03
CA PRO A 29 -12.60 5.12 3.53
C PRO A 29 -12.48 6.57 3.07
N GLY A 30 -11.33 7.20 3.34
CA GLY A 30 -10.94 8.46 2.72
C GLY A 30 -10.33 8.26 1.33
N ILE A 31 -9.72 7.09 1.10
CA ILE A 31 -9.17 6.68 -0.19
C ILE A 31 -9.63 5.24 -0.49
N LYS A 32 -10.08 5.00 -1.71
CA LYS A 32 -10.39 3.66 -2.22
C LYS A 32 -9.51 3.39 -3.43
N ALA A 33 -8.77 2.29 -3.42
CA ALA A 33 -7.93 1.87 -4.54
C ALA A 33 -8.45 0.55 -5.10
N ARG A 34 -8.69 0.49 -6.42
CA ARG A 34 -9.14 -0.70 -7.14
C ARG A 34 -8.06 -1.21 -8.05
N ALA A 35 -7.77 -2.50 -8.01
CA ALA A 35 -6.98 -3.18 -9.03
C ALA A 35 -7.87 -4.13 -9.84
N THR A 36 -7.78 -4.07 -11.17
CA THR A 36 -8.58 -4.90 -12.09
C THR A 36 -7.80 -6.10 -12.59
N GLN A 37 -8.46 -6.96 -13.38
CA GLN A 37 -7.80 -8.09 -14.05
C GLN A 37 -6.59 -7.63 -14.88
N ARG A 38 -6.66 -6.45 -15.52
CA ARG A 38 -5.54 -5.89 -16.28
C ARG A 38 -4.31 -5.63 -15.43
N ALA A 39 -4.48 -5.26 -14.16
CA ALA A 39 -3.36 -5.10 -13.22
C ALA A 39 -2.71 -6.45 -12.89
N LEU A 40 -3.51 -7.51 -12.73
CA LEU A 40 -3.00 -8.86 -12.51
C LEU A 40 -2.23 -9.36 -13.74
N ASP A 41 -2.79 -9.18 -14.94
CA ASP A 41 -2.16 -9.60 -16.20
C ASP A 41 -0.82 -8.87 -16.41
N TYR A 42 -0.78 -7.56 -16.13
CA TYR A 42 0.45 -6.79 -16.14
C TYR A 42 1.45 -7.25 -15.07
N GLY A 43 0.96 -7.60 -13.88
CA GLY A 43 1.78 -8.14 -12.79
C GLY A 43 2.51 -9.43 -13.18
N ILE A 44 1.88 -10.30 -13.96
CA ILE A 44 2.54 -11.50 -14.52
C ILE A 44 3.69 -11.08 -15.45
N GLN A 45 3.44 -10.15 -16.37
CA GLN A 45 4.43 -9.70 -17.35
C GLN A 45 5.62 -8.99 -16.69
N ALA A 46 5.35 -8.08 -15.76
CA ALA A 46 6.38 -7.31 -15.08
C ALA A 46 7.12 -8.11 -13.99
N GLY A 47 6.47 -9.12 -13.41
CA GLY A 47 6.98 -9.87 -12.26
C GLY A 47 7.75 -11.14 -12.61
N MET A 48 7.63 -11.68 -13.82
CA MET A 48 8.19 -13.00 -14.15
C MET A 48 9.72 -13.05 -14.03
N GLU A 49 10.41 -12.01 -14.51
CA GLU A 49 11.88 -11.91 -14.39
C GLU A 49 12.32 -11.90 -12.91
N MET A 50 11.58 -11.20 -12.06
CA MET A 50 11.84 -11.15 -10.62
C MET A 50 11.61 -12.53 -9.98
N ILE A 51 10.55 -13.25 -10.37
CA ILE A 51 10.28 -14.61 -9.89
C ILE A 51 11.41 -15.56 -10.31
N GLU A 52 11.86 -15.50 -11.56
CA GLU A 52 12.97 -16.33 -12.03
C GLU A 52 14.25 -16.08 -11.23
N GLN A 53 14.58 -14.82 -10.90
CA GLN A 53 15.74 -14.51 -10.07
C GLN A 53 15.58 -15.01 -8.64
N MET A 54 14.44 -14.77 -8.00
CA MET A 54 14.16 -15.26 -6.64
C MET A 54 14.29 -16.79 -6.55
N VAL A 55 13.80 -17.51 -7.57
CA VAL A 55 13.89 -18.97 -7.63
C VAL A 55 15.34 -19.45 -7.81
N LYS A 56 16.15 -18.77 -8.62
CA LYS A 56 17.57 -19.11 -8.86
C LYS A 56 18.46 -18.85 -7.65
N GLU A 57 18.22 -17.79 -6.90
CA GLU A 57 19.02 -17.41 -5.73
C GLU A 57 18.66 -18.20 -4.47
N ARG A 58 17.57 -18.97 -4.53
CA ARG A 58 17.06 -19.68 -3.38
C ARG A 58 17.92 -20.88 -3.00
N ASN A 59 18.24 -20.96 -1.71
CA ASN A 59 18.82 -22.16 -1.11
C ASN A 59 17.72 -23.22 -0.86
N ILE A 60 17.77 -24.31 -1.62
CA ILE A 60 16.87 -25.45 -1.47
C ILE A 60 17.46 -26.42 -0.43
N GLN A 61 16.61 -26.90 0.48
CA GLN A 61 17.04 -27.86 1.51
C GLN A 61 17.44 -29.20 0.88
N ASP A 62 18.43 -29.86 1.47
CA ASP A 62 18.89 -31.19 1.07
C ASP A 62 17.72 -32.21 1.00
N LEU A 63 17.69 -32.95 -0.09
CA LEU A 63 16.77 -34.08 -0.26
C LEU A 63 17.41 -35.34 0.30
N LYS A 64 16.77 -35.95 1.30
CA LYS A 64 17.25 -37.17 1.94
C LYS A 64 16.20 -38.25 1.84
N GLY A 65 16.63 -39.47 1.56
CA GLY A 65 15.75 -40.63 1.59
C GLY A 65 16.51 -41.92 1.78
N SER A 66 15.75 -42.98 2.01
CA SER A 66 16.26 -44.33 2.08
C SER A 66 15.39 -45.18 1.18
N GLU A 67 16.02 -45.87 0.24
CA GLU A 67 15.34 -46.85 -0.60
C GLU A 67 15.98 -48.22 -0.40
N SER A 68 15.18 -49.26 -0.64
CA SER A 68 15.69 -50.62 -0.76
C SER A 68 15.39 -51.08 -2.17
N PRO A 69 16.27 -50.80 -3.15
CA PRO A 69 16.05 -51.16 -4.54
C PRO A 69 15.97 -52.68 -4.67
N GLU A 70 14.75 -53.19 -4.80
CA GLU A 70 14.45 -54.63 -4.77
C GLU A 70 15.21 -55.38 -5.89
N PHE A 71 15.45 -54.70 -7.02
CA PHE A 71 16.19 -55.22 -8.17
C PHE A 71 17.71 -55.35 -7.94
N LEU A 72 18.32 -54.56 -7.05
CA LEU A 72 19.74 -54.69 -6.69
C LEU A 72 19.98 -55.67 -5.56
N LYS A 73 18.91 -56.12 -4.87
CA LYS A 73 18.99 -56.86 -3.61
C LYS A 73 19.86 -56.15 -2.56
N ILE A 74 20.00 -54.82 -2.67
CA ILE A 74 20.69 -53.98 -1.70
C ILE A 74 19.63 -53.41 -0.77
N TYR A 75 19.72 -53.79 0.49
CA TYR A 75 18.87 -53.24 1.54
C TYR A 75 19.51 -51.96 2.08
N TYR A 76 18.68 -50.95 2.37
CA TYR A 76 19.07 -49.71 3.04
C TYR A 76 20.13 -48.89 2.31
N VAL A 77 19.77 -48.39 1.13
CA VAL A 77 20.54 -47.38 0.41
C VAL A 77 20.05 -46.00 0.83
N ASN A 78 20.86 -45.28 1.60
CA ASN A 78 20.59 -43.89 1.93
C ASN A 78 21.12 -42.99 0.82
N TYR A 79 20.28 -42.13 0.27
CA TYR A 79 20.66 -41.15 -0.73
C TYR A 79 20.42 -39.73 -0.23
N HIS A 80 21.35 -38.86 -0.56
CA HIS A 80 21.36 -37.46 -0.16
C HIS A 80 21.64 -36.64 -1.43
N PHE A 81 20.71 -35.78 -1.84
CA PHE A 81 20.99 -34.73 -2.82
C PHE A 81 21.22 -33.42 -2.08
N ILE A 82 22.38 -32.82 -2.32
CA ILE A 82 22.89 -31.61 -1.68
C ILE A 82 23.23 -30.57 -2.75
N ASN A 83 23.46 -29.33 -2.34
CA ASN A 83 23.83 -28.22 -3.23
C ASN A 83 22.88 -28.06 -4.42
N ILE A 84 21.58 -28.26 -4.18
CA ILE A 84 20.54 -28.18 -5.21
C ILE A 84 20.45 -26.74 -5.71
N LYS A 85 20.67 -26.54 -7.02
CA LYS A 85 20.64 -25.23 -7.69
C LYS A 85 19.71 -25.27 -8.89
N ILE A 86 18.81 -24.29 -8.98
CA ILE A 86 17.97 -24.11 -10.17
C ILE A 86 18.73 -23.24 -11.16
N ASN A 87 19.12 -23.81 -12.30
CA ASN A 87 19.88 -23.11 -13.34
C ASN A 87 18.96 -22.37 -14.31
N ALA A 88 17.83 -22.99 -14.66
CA ALA A 88 16.83 -22.43 -15.54
C ALA A 88 15.44 -22.78 -15.01
N PHE A 89 14.51 -21.85 -15.19
CA PHE A 89 13.13 -21.98 -14.73
C PHE A 89 12.25 -21.23 -15.72
N ALA A 90 11.13 -21.83 -16.14
CA ALA A 90 10.20 -21.20 -17.06
C ALA A 90 8.76 -21.55 -16.70
N LEU A 91 7.89 -20.54 -16.69
CA LEU A 91 6.47 -20.65 -16.37
C LEU A 91 5.61 -20.10 -17.51
N PRO A 92 5.56 -20.80 -18.66
CA PRO A 92 4.97 -20.26 -19.88
C PRO A 92 3.47 -19.97 -19.74
N ASN A 93 2.74 -20.80 -18.99
CA ASN A 93 1.29 -20.65 -18.82
C ASN A 93 0.98 -20.28 -17.37
N THR A 94 1.16 -19.01 -17.04
CA THR A 94 0.80 -18.42 -15.75
C THR A 94 -0.45 -17.57 -15.90
N SER A 95 -1.39 -17.70 -14.96
CA SER A 95 -2.59 -16.87 -14.90
C SER A 95 -2.93 -16.52 -13.45
N LEU A 96 -3.50 -15.33 -13.28
CA LEU A 96 -4.02 -14.84 -12.01
C LEU A 96 -5.49 -14.51 -12.22
N ALA A 97 -6.37 -14.87 -11.29
CA ALA A 97 -7.79 -14.56 -11.37
C ALA A 97 -8.35 -14.26 -9.98
N PHE A 98 -9.30 -13.34 -9.90
CA PHE A 98 -9.97 -13.07 -8.64
C PHE A 98 -10.91 -14.20 -8.26
N VAL A 99 -10.94 -14.51 -6.96
CA VAL A 99 -11.90 -15.41 -6.33
C VAL A 99 -12.77 -14.56 -5.41
N PRO A 100 -14.05 -14.31 -5.77
CA PRO A 100 -14.93 -13.42 -5.03
C PRO A 100 -14.98 -13.75 -3.54
N GLY A 101 -14.78 -12.73 -2.70
CA GLY A 101 -14.78 -12.86 -1.24
C GLY A 101 -13.62 -13.66 -0.63
N VAL A 102 -12.64 -14.12 -1.42
CA VAL A 102 -11.53 -14.95 -0.91
C VAL A 102 -10.16 -14.33 -1.18
N GLY A 103 -9.78 -14.16 -2.44
CA GLY A 103 -8.39 -13.83 -2.77
C GLY A 103 -8.10 -13.79 -4.26
N ILE A 104 -6.82 -13.91 -4.62
CA ILE A 104 -6.34 -14.02 -5.99
C ILE A 104 -5.83 -15.44 -6.18
N ARG A 105 -6.46 -16.20 -7.08
CA ARG A 105 -5.98 -17.53 -7.48
C ARG A 105 -4.85 -17.37 -8.47
N ALA A 106 -3.71 -17.98 -8.15
CA ALA A 106 -2.61 -18.17 -9.06
C ALA A 106 -2.65 -19.59 -9.62
N LEU A 107 -2.52 -19.71 -10.94
CA LEU A 107 -2.49 -20.98 -11.67
C LEU A 107 -1.30 -21.00 -12.63
N ILE A 108 -0.48 -22.03 -12.51
CA ILE A 108 0.66 -22.31 -13.38
C ILE A 108 0.46 -23.67 -14.01
N ASN A 109 0.61 -23.75 -15.33
CA ASN A 109 0.57 -24.99 -16.08
C ASN A 109 1.84 -25.17 -16.91
N HIS A 110 2.29 -26.42 -17.05
CA HIS A 110 3.41 -26.81 -17.91
C HIS A 110 4.72 -26.03 -17.63
N GLY A 111 4.99 -25.71 -16.36
CA GLY A 111 6.28 -25.15 -15.98
C GLY A 111 7.43 -26.17 -16.16
N THR A 112 8.64 -25.65 -16.30
CA THR A 112 9.86 -26.45 -16.45
C THR A 112 10.99 -25.90 -15.60
N ALA A 113 11.89 -26.77 -15.14
CA ALA A 113 13.08 -26.36 -14.40
C ALA A 113 14.29 -27.24 -14.74
N ASN A 114 15.47 -26.62 -14.87
CA ASN A 114 16.75 -27.32 -14.94
C ASN A 114 17.45 -27.16 -13.60
N ILE A 115 17.84 -28.27 -12.99
CA ILE A 115 18.46 -28.31 -11.67
C ILE A 115 19.79 -29.02 -11.78
N SER A 116 20.82 -28.49 -11.12
CA SER A 116 22.05 -29.24 -10.84
C SER A 116 22.16 -29.49 -9.35
N THR A 117 22.65 -30.66 -8.97
CA THR A 117 22.80 -31.08 -7.58
C THR A 117 23.98 -32.04 -7.45
N ASP A 118 24.59 -32.09 -6.27
CA ASP A 118 25.52 -33.16 -5.93
C ASP A 118 24.75 -34.26 -5.19
N TRP A 119 25.13 -35.51 -5.38
CA TRP A 119 24.52 -36.64 -4.67
C TRP A 119 25.57 -37.41 -3.87
N GLU A 120 25.12 -37.99 -2.76
CA GLU A 120 25.87 -38.93 -1.94
C GLU A 120 24.99 -40.16 -1.67
N ILE A 121 25.53 -41.34 -1.94
CA ILE A 121 24.89 -42.62 -1.63
C ILE A 121 25.72 -43.34 -0.56
N LYS A 122 25.06 -43.77 0.51
CA LYS A 122 25.64 -44.57 1.60
C LYS A 122 24.89 -45.89 1.74
N SER A 123 25.63 -46.99 1.63
CA SER A 123 25.16 -48.34 1.96
C SER A 123 26.18 -49.02 2.89
N PRO A 124 25.81 -50.13 3.56
CA PRO A 124 26.78 -50.89 4.37
C PRO A 124 27.97 -51.45 3.57
N LEU A 125 27.85 -51.54 2.24
CA LEU A 125 28.84 -52.19 1.36
C LEU A 125 29.72 -51.20 0.59
N PHE A 126 29.22 -49.99 0.34
CA PHE A 126 29.93 -48.94 -0.40
C PHE A 126 29.34 -47.56 -0.11
N GLN A 127 30.16 -46.56 -0.34
CA GLN A 127 29.77 -45.15 -0.35
C GLN A 127 30.28 -44.54 -1.65
N ASP A 128 29.46 -43.72 -2.30
CA ASP A 128 29.88 -42.99 -3.50
C ASP A 128 29.24 -41.60 -3.54
N THR A 129 29.81 -40.72 -4.35
CA THR A 129 29.40 -39.33 -4.54
C THR A 129 29.56 -38.91 -6.00
N GLY A 130 28.72 -37.99 -6.45
CA GLY A 130 28.85 -37.44 -7.80
C GLY A 130 27.95 -36.25 -8.03
N GLY A 131 27.84 -35.81 -9.29
CA GLY A 131 26.91 -34.78 -9.72
C GLY A 131 25.67 -35.38 -10.36
N ALA A 132 24.58 -34.63 -10.42
CA ALA A 132 23.41 -34.96 -11.20
C ALA A 132 22.74 -33.69 -11.75
N ASP A 133 22.24 -33.80 -12.97
CA ASP A 133 21.37 -32.81 -13.58
C ASP A 133 19.96 -33.38 -13.68
N LEU A 134 18.97 -32.59 -13.25
CA LEU A 134 17.56 -32.94 -13.29
C LEU A 134 16.81 -31.95 -14.18
N PHE A 135 16.04 -32.48 -15.13
CA PHE A 135 15.06 -31.72 -15.88
C PHE A 135 13.67 -32.01 -15.34
N LEU A 136 12.99 -30.99 -14.80
CA LEU A 136 11.61 -31.09 -14.34
C LEU A 136 10.67 -30.56 -15.41
N SER A 137 9.60 -31.29 -15.71
CA SER A 137 8.56 -30.84 -16.63
C SER A 137 7.16 -31.18 -16.16
N GLY A 138 6.18 -30.47 -16.72
CA GLY A 138 4.79 -30.56 -16.28
C GLY A 138 4.62 -30.07 -14.85
N VAL A 139 5.30 -28.99 -14.47
CA VAL A 139 5.09 -28.32 -13.19
C VAL A 139 3.72 -27.65 -13.22
N TYR A 140 2.88 -28.04 -12.27
CA TYR A 140 1.56 -27.52 -12.02
C TYR A 140 1.54 -26.87 -10.64
N PHE A 141 0.96 -25.68 -10.54
CA PHE A 141 0.68 -25.05 -9.26
C PHE A 141 -0.67 -24.36 -9.28
N THR A 142 -1.42 -24.52 -8.20
CA THR A 142 -2.58 -23.70 -7.88
C THR A 142 -2.50 -23.29 -6.42
N GLY A 143 -2.87 -22.05 -6.14
CA GLY A 143 -2.96 -21.53 -4.78
C GLY A 143 -3.74 -20.23 -4.75
N ILE A 144 -4.29 -19.88 -3.60
CA ILE A 144 -5.04 -18.64 -3.41
C ILE A 144 -4.23 -17.73 -2.49
N VAL A 145 -3.80 -16.60 -3.03
CA VAL A 145 -3.18 -15.52 -2.27
C VAL A 145 -4.29 -14.68 -1.67
N VAL A 146 -4.39 -14.69 -0.35
CA VAL A 146 -5.37 -13.92 0.43
C VAL A 146 -4.70 -12.67 0.96
N LEU A 147 -5.25 -11.51 0.59
CA LEU A 147 -4.88 -10.22 1.16
C LEU A 147 -5.87 -9.87 2.26
N ALA A 148 -5.36 -9.55 3.44
CA ALA A 148 -6.16 -9.16 4.60
C ALA A 148 -5.51 -7.97 5.30
N GLN A 149 -6.09 -7.56 6.42
CA GLN A 149 -5.64 -6.47 7.27
C GLN A 149 -5.17 -7.03 8.63
N ASP A 150 -4.10 -6.47 9.20
CA ASP A 150 -3.73 -6.72 10.60
C ASP A 150 -4.41 -5.75 11.58
N ASP A 151 -4.16 -5.93 12.88
CA ASP A 151 -4.77 -5.09 13.94
C ASP A 151 -4.32 -3.60 13.88
N PHE A 152 -3.27 -3.30 13.12
CA PHE A 152 -2.70 -1.96 12.95
C PHE A 152 -3.03 -1.35 11.57
N GLY A 153 -3.82 -2.06 10.75
CA GLY A 153 -4.20 -1.61 9.42
C GLY A 153 -3.12 -1.77 8.35
N HIS A 154 -2.11 -2.60 8.56
CA HIS A 154 -1.19 -3.02 7.51
C HIS A 154 -1.82 -4.13 6.65
N PRO A 155 -1.51 -4.14 5.33
CA PRO A 155 -1.83 -5.28 4.49
C PRO A 155 -1.01 -6.51 4.88
N ILE A 156 -1.67 -7.66 4.95
CA ILE A 156 -1.03 -8.96 5.14
C ILE A 156 -1.40 -9.93 4.02
N LEU A 157 -0.43 -10.74 3.60
CA LEU A 157 -0.60 -11.80 2.62
C LEU A 157 -0.49 -13.18 3.26
N LYS A 158 -1.36 -14.08 2.81
CA LYS A 158 -1.32 -15.50 3.17
C LYS A 158 -1.56 -16.36 1.94
N LEU A 159 -0.97 -17.55 1.90
CA LEU A 159 -1.25 -18.55 0.89
C LEU A 159 -2.22 -19.60 1.45
N GLN A 160 -3.31 -19.84 0.74
CA GLN A 160 -4.30 -20.88 1.02
C GLN A 160 -4.40 -21.85 -0.16
N ASP A 161 -4.93 -23.04 0.10
CA ASP A 161 -5.19 -24.08 -0.91
C ASP A 161 -3.99 -24.35 -1.83
N CYS A 162 -2.78 -24.33 -1.27
CA CYS A 162 -1.57 -24.61 -2.03
C CYS A 162 -1.59 -26.06 -2.48
N TYR A 163 -1.50 -26.25 -3.80
CA TYR A 163 -1.23 -27.52 -4.41
C TYR A 163 -0.22 -27.33 -5.53
N ALA A 164 0.87 -28.08 -5.45
CA ALA A 164 1.97 -28.03 -6.39
C ALA A 164 2.41 -29.46 -6.74
N GLN A 165 2.64 -29.71 -8.01
CA GLN A 165 3.07 -31.03 -8.50
C GLN A 165 4.01 -30.88 -9.70
N VAL A 166 5.01 -31.74 -9.76
CA VAL A 166 5.79 -32.05 -10.95
C VAL A 166 5.31 -33.39 -11.50
N SER A 167 5.10 -33.45 -12.82
CA SER A 167 4.61 -34.66 -13.49
C SER A 167 5.75 -35.58 -13.92
N HIS A 168 6.84 -34.99 -14.41
CA HIS A 168 7.96 -35.73 -14.96
C HIS A 168 9.29 -35.13 -14.47
N ASN A 169 10.27 -36.01 -14.29
CA ASN A 169 11.64 -35.63 -14.01
C ASN A 169 12.55 -36.56 -14.81
N ASP A 170 13.55 -36.00 -15.46
CA ASP A 170 14.61 -36.76 -16.12
C ASP A 170 15.90 -36.48 -15.37
N ILE A 171 16.53 -37.51 -14.79
CA ILE A 171 17.78 -37.38 -14.05
C ILE A 171 18.96 -37.99 -14.83
N SER A 172 20.06 -37.24 -14.90
CA SER A 172 21.32 -37.69 -15.48
C SER A 172 22.44 -37.56 -14.46
N PHE A 173 23.01 -38.69 -14.06
CA PHE A 173 24.14 -38.75 -13.13
C PHE A 173 25.47 -38.54 -13.86
N SER A 174 26.35 -37.77 -13.25
CA SER A 174 27.73 -37.56 -13.66
C SER A 174 28.71 -38.07 -12.60
N GLY A 175 29.89 -38.51 -13.03
CA GLY A 175 30.90 -39.15 -12.17
C GLY A 175 31.55 -40.37 -12.82
N GLU A 176 32.48 -41.00 -12.11
CA GLU A 176 33.28 -42.14 -12.60
C GLU A 176 32.40 -43.34 -13.00
N LEU A 177 31.35 -43.62 -12.22
CA LEU A 177 30.41 -44.71 -12.44
C LEU A 177 29.08 -44.22 -13.05
N SER A 178 29.07 -43.08 -13.75
CA SER A 178 27.88 -42.50 -14.37
C SER A 178 27.10 -43.48 -15.24
N VAL A 179 27.77 -44.38 -15.98
CA VAL A 179 27.11 -45.43 -16.78
C VAL A 179 26.27 -46.36 -15.90
N LEU A 180 26.78 -46.73 -14.73
CA LEU A 180 26.06 -47.57 -13.76
C LEU A 180 24.87 -46.79 -13.17
N TYR A 181 25.08 -45.57 -12.70
CA TYR A 181 24.02 -44.78 -12.07
C TYR A 181 22.89 -44.40 -13.04
N ASN A 182 23.23 -44.06 -14.28
CA ASN A 182 22.23 -43.76 -15.32
C ASN A 182 21.40 -45.00 -15.71
N SER A 183 21.91 -46.23 -15.50
CA SER A 183 21.08 -47.43 -15.65
C SER A 183 19.95 -47.55 -14.61
N PHE A 184 19.99 -46.72 -13.56
CA PHE A 184 19.01 -46.68 -12.48
C PHE A 184 18.29 -45.33 -12.35
N ALA A 185 18.42 -44.45 -13.35
CA ALA A 185 17.73 -43.16 -13.39
C ALA A 185 16.21 -43.30 -13.27
N GLU A 186 15.59 -44.09 -14.16
CA GLU A 186 14.13 -44.28 -14.20
C GLU A 186 13.54 -44.85 -12.88
N PRO A 187 14.15 -45.87 -12.22
CA PRO A 187 13.71 -46.29 -10.89
C PRO A 187 13.76 -45.19 -9.81
N MET A 188 14.68 -44.23 -9.91
CA MET A 188 14.86 -43.14 -8.94
C MET A 188 13.90 -41.97 -9.16
N GLU A 189 13.33 -41.84 -10.35
CA GLU A 189 12.39 -40.77 -10.70
C GLU A 189 11.19 -40.70 -9.75
N LYS A 190 10.57 -41.84 -9.42
CA LYS A 190 9.37 -41.87 -8.56
C LYS A 190 9.66 -41.40 -7.13
N PRO A 191 10.68 -41.93 -6.42
CA PRO A 191 11.10 -41.39 -5.12
C PRO A 191 11.43 -39.88 -5.15
N ILE A 192 12.14 -39.43 -6.18
CA ILE A 192 12.52 -38.02 -6.35
C ILE A 192 11.28 -37.15 -6.50
N LEU A 193 10.36 -37.49 -7.42
CA LEU A 193 9.10 -36.76 -7.61
C LEU A 193 8.27 -36.71 -6.34
N LYS A 194 8.16 -37.83 -5.61
CA LYS A 194 7.41 -37.89 -4.36
C LYS A 194 7.95 -36.91 -3.33
N ASN A 195 9.28 -36.83 -3.19
CA ASN A 195 9.91 -35.91 -2.24
C ASN A 195 9.83 -34.46 -2.72
N LEU A 196 10.08 -34.19 -4.00
CA LEU A 196 9.92 -32.85 -4.59
C LEU A 196 8.50 -32.31 -4.37
N ASN A 197 7.48 -33.07 -4.73
CA ASN A 197 6.08 -32.68 -4.58
C ASN A 197 5.69 -32.39 -3.12
N LYS A 198 6.31 -33.07 -2.16
CA LYS A 198 6.10 -32.79 -0.73
C LYS A 198 6.71 -31.46 -0.28
N MET A 199 7.78 -31.00 -0.93
CA MET A 199 8.50 -29.78 -0.55
C MET A 199 8.04 -28.52 -1.28
N LEU A 200 7.43 -28.64 -2.46
CA LEU A 200 7.03 -27.48 -3.28
C LEU A 200 6.15 -26.48 -2.51
N CYS A 201 5.05 -26.93 -1.90
CA CYS A 201 4.16 -26.03 -1.18
C CYS A 201 4.82 -25.35 0.03
N PRO A 202 5.54 -26.06 0.92
CA PRO A 202 6.32 -25.42 1.98
C PRO A 202 7.29 -24.34 1.46
N ILE A 203 7.97 -24.60 0.33
CA ILE A 203 8.85 -23.64 -0.33
C ILE A 203 8.06 -22.41 -0.78
N ILE A 204 6.97 -22.59 -1.53
CA ILE A 204 6.16 -21.48 -2.06
C ILE A 204 5.54 -20.66 -0.91
N THR A 205 5.04 -21.32 0.13
CA THR A 205 4.47 -20.65 1.31
C THR A 205 5.50 -19.74 1.97
N SER A 206 6.75 -20.18 2.13
CA SER A 206 7.78 -19.34 2.76
C SER A 206 8.15 -18.11 1.91
N GLU A 207 8.04 -18.18 0.57
CA GLU A 207 8.21 -16.98 -0.27
C GLU A 207 7.08 -15.99 -0.05
N VAL A 208 5.83 -16.47 0.02
CA VAL A 208 4.69 -15.61 0.31
C VAL A 208 4.84 -14.97 1.70
N GLU A 209 5.35 -15.70 2.68
CA GLU A 209 5.67 -15.17 4.01
C GLU A 209 6.79 -14.12 3.98
N ALA A 210 7.83 -14.31 3.16
CA ALA A 210 8.90 -13.33 2.98
C ALA A 210 8.38 -12.03 2.34
N VAL A 211 7.51 -12.13 1.33
CA VAL A 211 6.82 -10.97 0.74
C VAL A 211 5.91 -10.31 1.77
N ASN A 212 5.16 -11.08 2.54
CA ASN A 212 4.30 -10.59 3.62
C ASN A 212 5.11 -9.78 4.64
N ALA A 213 6.28 -10.27 5.05
CA ALA A 213 7.15 -9.57 6.00
C ALA A 213 7.63 -8.19 5.46
N ASN A 214 7.74 -8.02 4.15
CA ASN A 214 8.02 -6.72 3.55
C ASN A 214 6.78 -5.81 3.52
N LEU A 215 5.60 -6.36 3.23
CA LEU A 215 4.34 -5.60 3.24
C LEU A 215 3.97 -5.09 4.63
N SER A 216 4.17 -5.90 5.67
CA SER A 216 3.92 -5.49 7.06
C SER A 216 4.88 -4.40 7.57
N ARG A 217 5.94 -4.08 6.82
CA ARG A 217 6.87 -2.96 7.14
C ARG A 217 6.50 -1.65 6.44
N LEU A 218 5.49 -1.66 5.57
CA LEU A 218 5.05 -0.44 4.89
C LEU A 218 4.53 0.56 5.92
N GLU A 219 5.04 1.80 5.88
CA GLU A 219 4.67 2.84 6.81
C GLU A 219 3.25 3.34 6.51
N VAL A 220 2.22 2.85 7.22
CA VAL A 220 0.81 3.28 7.01
C VAL A 220 0.51 4.69 7.51
N LEU A 221 1.38 5.26 8.35
CA LEU A 221 1.33 6.63 8.86
C LEU A 221 2.52 7.41 8.33
N ARG A 222 2.34 8.18 7.26
CA ARG A 222 3.43 8.86 6.57
C ARG A 222 3.48 10.34 6.91
N LYS A 223 4.66 10.84 7.29
CA LYS A 223 4.90 12.29 7.36
C LYS A 223 4.92 12.92 5.97
N ILE A 224 4.04 13.91 5.76
CA ILE A 224 3.93 14.64 4.49
C ILE A 224 4.86 15.85 4.51
N ASP A 225 4.86 16.60 5.60
CA ASP A 225 5.69 17.79 5.81
C ASP A 225 5.85 18.13 7.30
N ASN A 226 6.27 19.36 7.61
CA ASN A 226 6.47 19.83 8.97
C ASN A 226 5.19 20.22 9.72
N TYR A 227 4.01 19.96 9.15
CA TYR A 227 2.73 20.23 9.77
C TYR A 227 1.90 18.97 9.93
N THR A 228 1.96 18.05 8.96
CA THR A 228 0.97 16.98 8.85
C THR A 228 1.53 15.56 8.65
N LEU A 229 0.74 14.60 9.13
CA LEU A 229 0.86 13.16 8.91
C LEU A 229 -0.35 12.69 8.10
N LEU A 230 -0.16 11.72 7.21
CA LEU A 230 -1.21 11.04 6.47
C LEU A 230 -1.32 9.59 6.96
N ASP A 231 -2.49 9.22 7.46
CA ASP A 231 -2.87 7.84 7.72
C ASP A 231 -3.60 7.24 6.52
N TYR A 232 -2.99 6.24 5.93
CA TYR A 232 -3.53 5.45 4.83
C TYR A 232 -3.53 3.96 5.16
N SER A 233 -3.64 3.63 6.46
CA SER A 233 -3.93 2.27 6.92
C SER A 233 -5.18 1.73 6.24
N LEU A 234 -5.20 0.41 6.00
CA LEU A 234 -6.44 -0.28 5.66
C LEU A 234 -7.40 -0.14 6.83
N ILE A 235 -8.70 -0.01 6.53
CA ILE A 235 -9.77 0.05 7.55
C ILE A 235 -10.64 -1.21 7.56
N SER A 236 -10.47 -2.07 6.56
CA SER A 236 -11.14 -3.36 6.41
C SER A 236 -10.30 -4.27 5.54
N SER A 237 -10.59 -5.58 5.59
CA SER A 237 -10.04 -6.51 4.60
C SER A 237 -10.52 -6.11 3.19
N PRO A 238 -9.67 -6.32 2.16
CA PRO A 238 -10.02 -6.00 0.78
C PRO A 238 -11.33 -6.64 0.31
N GLU A 239 -12.07 -5.92 -0.49
CA GLU A 239 -13.33 -6.39 -1.08
C GLU A 239 -13.05 -6.95 -2.47
N ILE A 240 -13.30 -8.24 -2.68
CA ILE A 240 -12.91 -8.94 -3.92
C ILE A 240 -14.15 -9.42 -4.67
N THR A 241 -14.22 -9.06 -5.95
CA THR A 241 -15.25 -9.51 -6.90
C THR A 241 -14.64 -10.40 -7.98
N GLU A 242 -15.40 -10.79 -9.00
CA GLU A 242 -14.88 -11.56 -10.13
C GLU A 242 -13.90 -10.75 -11.01
N ASN A 243 -13.98 -9.41 -10.95
CA ASN A 243 -13.28 -8.54 -11.90
C ASN A 243 -12.24 -7.62 -11.26
N TYR A 244 -12.32 -7.41 -9.95
CA TYR A 244 -11.47 -6.47 -9.24
C TYR A 244 -11.31 -6.79 -7.74
N ILE A 245 -10.28 -6.17 -7.15
CA ILE A 245 -10.06 -6.06 -5.71
C ILE A 245 -10.06 -4.58 -5.30
N ASP A 246 -10.82 -4.24 -4.26
CA ASP A 246 -10.88 -2.91 -3.67
C ASP A 246 -10.17 -2.88 -2.31
N LEU A 247 -9.29 -1.89 -2.14
CA LEU A 247 -8.61 -1.55 -0.90
C LEU A 247 -9.25 -0.30 -0.31
N ASN A 248 -9.81 -0.43 0.89
CA ASN A 248 -10.38 0.67 1.66
C ASN A 248 -9.33 1.22 2.62
N LEU A 249 -8.80 2.40 2.32
CA LEU A 249 -7.76 3.08 3.11
C LEU A 249 -8.39 4.23 3.91
N LYS A 250 -7.88 4.45 5.13
CA LYS A 250 -8.40 5.48 6.05
C LYS A 250 -8.34 6.88 5.43
N GLY A 251 -7.21 7.24 4.83
CA GLY A 251 -7.05 8.45 4.03
C GLY A 251 -7.37 9.73 4.81
N VAL A 252 -6.72 9.92 5.96
CA VAL A 252 -6.97 11.05 6.86
C VAL A 252 -5.66 11.75 7.24
N PHE A 253 -5.68 13.07 7.25
CA PHE A 253 -4.56 13.88 7.73
C PHE A 253 -4.72 14.22 9.22
N TYR A 254 -3.59 14.20 9.92
CA TYR A 254 -3.45 14.64 11.30
C TYR A 254 -2.39 15.73 11.42
N PRO A 255 -2.56 16.70 12.33
CA PRO A 255 -1.44 17.50 12.83
C PRO A 255 -0.34 16.60 13.43
N LEU A 256 0.93 16.96 13.27
CA LEU A 256 2.06 16.17 13.81
C LEU A 256 1.98 15.91 15.32
N GLU A 257 1.47 16.86 16.08
CA GLU A 257 1.41 16.81 17.55
C GLU A 257 0.11 16.19 18.07
N ASN A 258 -0.87 15.93 17.21
CA ASN A 258 -2.19 15.46 17.63
C ASN A 258 -2.84 14.51 16.61
N LEU A 259 -2.97 13.24 16.99
CA LEU A 259 -3.58 12.17 16.19
C LEU A 259 -5.08 11.98 16.46
N THR A 260 -5.77 13.02 16.95
CA THR A 260 -7.22 12.95 17.17
C THR A 260 -7.95 13.03 15.83
N ASP A 261 -8.95 12.16 15.64
CA ASP A 261 -9.79 12.19 14.46
C ASP A 261 -10.48 13.55 14.27
N PRO A 262 -10.64 14.01 13.01
CA PRO A 262 -11.27 15.30 12.75
C PRO A 262 -12.72 15.33 13.23
N PRO A 263 -13.27 16.51 13.56
CA PRO A 263 -14.61 16.68 14.14
C PRO A 263 -15.74 16.54 13.09
N PHE A 264 -15.54 15.72 12.06
CA PHE A 264 -16.51 15.43 11.02
C PHE A 264 -16.34 13.99 10.54
N SER A 265 -17.44 13.37 10.12
CA SER A 265 -17.45 11.96 9.72
C SER A 265 -17.11 11.76 8.24
N SER A 266 -16.55 10.59 7.91
CA SER A 266 -16.41 10.14 6.53
C SER A 266 -17.75 9.65 5.96
N VAL A 267 -17.85 9.63 4.63
CA VAL A 267 -19.07 9.28 3.88
C VAL A 267 -18.71 8.17 2.89
N PRO A 268 -19.56 7.15 2.69
CA PRO A 268 -19.29 6.10 1.73
C PRO A 268 -19.27 6.64 0.30
N PHE A 269 -18.40 6.08 -0.52
CA PHE A 269 -18.41 6.29 -1.96
C PHE A 269 -18.04 5.01 -2.71
N VAL A 270 -18.44 4.97 -3.98
CA VAL A 270 -18.18 3.85 -4.88
C VAL A 270 -17.34 4.31 -6.05
N LEU A 271 -16.44 3.43 -6.50
CA LEU A 271 -15.70 3.63 -7.73
C LEU A 271 -16.58 3.21 -8.92
N PRO A 272 -16.40 3.85 -10.10
CA PRO A 272 -17.12 3.45 -11.29
C PRO A 272 -16.80 2.00 -11.66
N GLU A 273 -17.76 1.30 -12.26
CA GLU A 273 -17.62 -0.11 -12.67
C GLU A 273 -16.79 -0.31 -13.95
N HIS A 274 -16.04 0.70 -14.38
CA HIS A 274 -15.17 0.59 -15.55
C HIS A 274 -14.00 -0.34 -15.27
N ASN A 275 -13.55 -1.05 -16.32
CA ASN A 275 -12.42 -1.99 -16.30
C ASN A 275 -11.39 -1.69 -17.41
N ASP A 276 -11.38 -0.48 -17.93
CA ASP A 276 -10.47 -0.02 -18.99
C ASP A 276 -9.06 0.30 -18.48
N SER A 277 -8.90 0.55 -17.17
CA SER A 277 -7.62 0.84 -16.51
C SER A 277 -7.19 -0.27 -15.57
N MET A 278 -5.87 -0.35 -15.32
CA MET A 278 -5.31 -1.31 -14.35
C MET A 278 -5.68 -0.95 -12.92
N ILE A 279 -5.59 0.33 -12.58
CA ILE A 279 -5.80 0.85 -11.23
C ILE A 279 -6.78 2.03 -11.29
N TYR A 280 -7.73 2.05 -10.36
CA TYR A 280 -8.55 3.24 -10.09
C TYR A 280 -8.29 3.71 -8.67
N ILE A 281 -8.25 5.03 -8.48
CA ILE A 281 -8.10 5.65 -7.16
C ILE A 281 -9.25 6.64 -7.01
N GLY A 282 -10.03 6.48 -5.95
CA GLY A 282 -11.02 7.45 -5.51
C GLY A 282 -10.56 8.09 -4.22
N ILE A 283 -10.71 9.41 -4.16
CA ILE A 283 -10.32 10.24 -3.02
C ILE A 283 -11.57 11.00 -2.60
N SER A 284 -11.98 10.81 -1.35
CA SER A 284 -13.23 11.40 -0.86
C SER A 284 -13.04 12.87 -0.49
N GLU A 285 -14.14 13.59 -0.38
CA GLU A 285 -14.15 14.94 0.21
C GLU A 285 -13.58 14.95 1.65
N TYR A 286 -13.84 13.89 2.43
CA TYR A 286 -13.31 13.70 3.78
C TYR A 286 -11.76 13.78 3.84
N PHE A 287 -11.05 13.17 2.89
CA PHE A 287 -9.59 13.25 2.79
C PHE A 287 -9.13 14.71 2.68
N PHE A 288 -9.69 15.47 1.74
CA PHE A 288 -9.32 16.89 1.55
C PHE A 288 -9.73 17.77 2.74
N LYS A 289 -10.91 17.53 3.33
CA LYS A 289 -11.35 18.24 4.54
C LYS A 289 -10.41 17.98 5.73
N SER A 290 -9.96 16.74 5.91
CA SER A 290 -8.99 16.40 6.95
C SER A 290 -7.66 17.10 6.75
N ALA A 291 -7.18 17.20 5.50
CA ALA A 291 -5.97 17.95 5.18
C ALA A 291 -6.13 19.43 5.55
N SER A 292 -7.21 20.06 5.10
CA SER A 292 -7.54 21.46 5.42
C SER A 292 -7.55 21.71 6.94
N TYR A 293 -8.24 20.85 7.68
CA TYR A 293 -8.32 20.94 9.14
C TYR A 293 -6.97 20.75 9.82
N ALA A 294 -6.17 19.77 9.39
CA ALA A 294 -4.86 19.49 9.97
C ALA A 294 -3.88 20.64 9.73
N TYR A 295 -3.81 21.19 8.52
CA TYR A 295 -2.96 22.35 8.22
C TYR A 295 -3.38 23.60 8.98
N PHE A 296 -4.69 23.85 9.10
CA PHE A 296 -5.21 25.00 9.85
C PHE A 296 -4.86 24.90 11.33
N THR A 297 -5.12 23.76 11.95
CA THR A 297 -4.86 23.53 13.37
C THR A 297 -3.36 23.51 13.70
N ALA A 298 -2.52 23.10 12.75
CA ALA A 298 -1.07 23.20 12.84
C ALA A 298 -0.51 24.61 12.60
N GLY A 299 -1.35 25.62 12.31
CA GLY A 299 -0.94 27.01 12.09
C GLY A 299 -0.24 27.27 10.75
N ALA A 300 -0.39 26.37 9.76
CA ALA A 300 0.28 26.48 8.47
C ALA A 300 -0.24 27.65 7.61
N PHE A 301 -1.48 28.11 7.85
CA PHE A 301 -2.10 29.21 7.12
C PHE A 301 -1.90 30.56 7.80
N ASN A 302 -0.66 30.88 8.18
CA ASN A 302 -0.28 32.18 8.71
C ASN A 302 0.98 32.69 7.99
N VAL A 303 0.85 33.81 7.29
CA VAL A 303 1.95 34.46 6.58
C VAL A 303 2.04 35.91 7.05
N THR A 304 3.24 36.30 7.50
CA THR A 304 3.58 37.69 7.74
C THR A 304 4.52 38.17 6.63
N LEU A 305 4.13 39.21 5.92
CA LEU A 305 4.93 39.87 4.89
C LEU A 305 5.41 41.23 5.39
N THR A 306 6.70 41.46 5.26
CA THR A 306 7.31 42.76 5.54
C THR A 306 7.05 43.74 4.39
N THR A 307 7.24 45.04 4.68
CA THR A 307 7.16 46.10 3.66
C THR A 307 8.02 45.77 2.44
N GLU A 308 9.27 45.33 2.65
CA GLU A 308 10.22 45.03 1.57
C GLU A 308 9.76 43.86 0.68
N GLU A 309 9.27 42.77 1.29
CA GLU A 309 8.77 41.60 0.57
C GLU A 309 7.57 41.96 -0.32
N ILE A 310 6.62 42.72 0.21
CA ILE A 310 5.43 43.18 -0.53
C ILE A 310 5.84 43.99 -1.76
N PHE A 311 6.74 44.96 -1.58
CA PHE A 311 7.22 45.77 -2.71
C PHE A 311 7.97 44.92 -3.74
N SER A 312 8.82 43.99 -3.30
CA SER A 312 9.56 43.11 -4.21
C SER A 312 8.62 42.26 -5.10
N HIS A 313 7.52 41.76 -4.54
CA HIS A 313 6.51 40.99 -5.27
C HIS A 313 5.68 41.86 -6.22
N LEU A 314 5.30 43.06 -5.80
CA LEU A 314 4.52 44.00 -6.62
C LEU A 314 5.32 44.54 -7.82
N ILE A 315 6.61 44.82 -7.63
CA ILE A 315 7.50 45.33 -8.70
C ILE A 315 7.72 44.26 -9.78
N ARG A 316 7.89 42.98 -9.39
CA ARG A 316 8.11 41.86 -10.33
C ARG A 316 6.91 41.51 -11.21
N ASN A 317 5.67 41.75 -10.75
CA ASN A 317 4.43 41.32 -11.43
C ASN A 317 3.67 42.48 -12.12
N SER A 318 4.36 43.56 -12.48
CA SER A 318 3.82 44.89 -12.78
C SER A 318 3.13 45.07 -14.15
N GLN A 319 2.30 44.11 -14.60
CA GLN A 319 1.39 44.35 -15.75
C GLN A 319 -0.02 44.86 -15.38
N GLY A 320 -0.29 45.30 -14.15
CA GLY A 320 -1.63 45.85 -13.85
C GLY A 320 -1.87 46.64 -12.55
N LEU A 321 -0.83 47.07 -11.83
CA LEU A 321 -0.97 47.57 -10.45
C LEU A 321 -0.64 49.06 -10.23
N GLY A 322 -0.45 49.84 -11.30
CA GLY A 322 -0.08 51.26 -11.21
C GLY A 322 -1.03 52.13 -10.37
N ASN A 323 -2.33 51.82 -10.34
CA ASN A 323 -3.34 52.60 -9.59
C ASN A 323 -3.50 52.16 -8.12
N MET A 324 -3.11 50.95 -7.76
CA MET A 324 -3.16 50.48 -6.36
C MET A 324 -1.90 50.93 -5.61
N LEU A 325 -0.77 50.94 -6.33
CA LEU A 325 0.49 51.53 -5.88
C LEU A 325 0.35 53.02 -5.57
N SER A 326 -0.42 53.80 -6.32
CA SER A 326 -0.58 55.24 -6.04
C SER A 326 -1.35 55.52 -4.75
N ARG A 327 -2.38 54.72 -4.41
CA ARG A 327 -3.16 54.89 -3.17
C ARG A 327 -2.44 54.36 -1.92
N ILE A 328 -1.64 53.30 -2.04
CA ILE A 328 -0.76 52.86 -0.95
C ILE A 328 0.46 53.81 -0.84
N ALA A 329 0.96 54.34 -1.96
CA ALA A 329 1.99 55.37 -1.95
C ALA A 329 1.48 56.72 -1.41
N GLU A 330 0.17 56.96 -1.34
CA GLU A 330 -0.38 58.06 -0.54
C GLU A 330 -0.35 57.76 0.97
N LEU A 331 -0.41 56.49 1.39
CA LEU A 331 -0.10 56.09 2.77
C LEU A 331 1.39 56.25 3.12
N TYR A 332 2.27 56.45 2.12
CA TYR A 332 3.69 56.82 2.27
C TYR A 332 3.91 58.20 2.93
N ILE A 333 2.82 58.93 3.24
CA ILE A 333 2.86 60.10 4.12
C ILE A 333 3.06 59.70 5.59
N LEU A 334 2.89 58.43 5.97
CA LEU A 334 3.23 57.91 7.30
C LEU A 334 4.60 57.21 7.23
N SER A 335 5.62 57.89 7.75
CA SER A 335 7.06 57.57 7.72
C SER A 335 7.49 56.28 8.46
N GLN A 336 6.63 55.26 8.56
CA GLN A 336 6.85 54.07 9.40
C GLN A 336 6.71 52.76 8.62
N PRO A 337 7.55 51.75 8.93
CA PRO A 337 7.44 50.43 8.33
C PRO A 337 6.14 49.73 8.78
N PHE A 338 5.53 48.99 7.86
CA PHE A 338 4.32 48.20 8.13
C PHE A 338 4.51 46.72 7.78
N MET A 339 3.76 45.86 8.45
CA MET A 339 3.69 44.43 8.19
C MET A 339 2.26 44.06 7.80
N VAL A 340 2.14 43.13 6.86
CA VAL A 340 0.87 42.51 6.50
C VAL A 340 0.85 41.12 7.09
N GLN A 341 -0.17 40.82 7.88
CA GLN A 341 -0.48 39.46 8.30
C GLN A 341 -1.69 38.96 7.52
N VAL A 342 -1.52 37.81 6.86
CA VAL A 342 -2.61 37.06 6.25
C VAL A 342 -2.74 35.75 6.99
N LEU A 343 -3.89 35.56 7.64
CA LEU A 343 -4.19 34.35 8.38
C LEU A 343 -5.53 33.78 7.94
N ALA A 344 -5.63 32.45 7.87
CA ALA A 344 -6.94 31.81 7.79
C ALA A 344 -7.69 32.01 9.11
N THR A 345 -8.97 32.35 9.06
CA THR A 345 -9.82 32.52 10.26
C THR A 345 -10.49 31.22 10.67
N GLN A 346 -10.64 30.29 9.73
CA GLN A 346 -11.22 28.95 9.89
C GLN A 346 -10.54 27.97 8.93
N PRO A 347 -10.68 26.64 9.12
CA PRO A 347 -10.21 25.67 8.14
C PRO A 347 -10.78 25.97 6.75
N PRO A 348 -9.95 26.02 5.68
CA PRO A 348 -10.42 26.14 4.32
C PRO A 348 -11.55 25.15 3.97
N VAL A 349 -12.64 25.65 3.41
CA VAL A 349 -13.83 24.86 3.13
C VAL A 349 -13.66 24.16 1.79
N VAL A 350 -13.64 22.83 1.84
CA VAL A 350 -13.54 21.96 0.66
C VAL A 350 -14.96 21.62 0.21
N ASN A 351 -15.24 21.80 -1.08
CA ASN A 351 -16.48 21.33 -1.72
C ASN A 351 -16.13 20.47 -2.94
N LEU A 352 -16.45 19.18 -2.87
CA LEU A 352 -16.19 18.22 -3.94
C LEU A 352 -17.50 17.74 -4.57
N LEU A 353 -17.85 18.31 -5.73
CA LEU A 353 -19.04 17.99 -6.50
C LEU A 353 -18.67 17.43 -7.90
N PRO A 354 -19.59 16.73 -8.59
CA PRO A 354 -19.34 16.26 -9.95
C PRO A 354 -18.91 17.40 -10.89
N GLY A 355 -17.69 17.30 -11.43
CA GLY A 355 -17.11 18.30 -12.33
C GLY A 355 -16.74 19.65 -11.69
N ASN A 356 -16.90 19.79 -10.37
CA ASN A 356 -16.59 21.03 -9.67
C ASN A 356 -15.93 20.73 -8.32
N PHE A 357 -14.65 21.08 -8.20
CA PHE A 357 -13.92 21.02 -6.95
C PHE A 357 -13.48 22.43 -6.58
N THR A 358 -14.03 22.97 -5.49
CA THR A 358 -13.64 24.28 -4.96
C THR A 358 -13.03 24.20 -3.57
N LEU A 359 -12.18 25.18 -3.28
CA LEU A 359 -11.62 25.44 -1.97
C LEU A 359 -11.84 26.91 -1.65
N ASP A 360 -12.68 27.17 -0.65
CA ASP A 360 -12.96 28.51 -0.15
C ASP A 360 -12.11 28.76 1.10
N ILE A 361 -11.35 29.86 1.12
CA ILE A 361 -10.40 30.16 2.19
C ILE A 361 -10.90 31.40 2.93
N PRO A 362 -11.58 31.23 4.09
CA PRO A 362 -11.88 32.34 4.98
C PRO A 362 -10.58 32.86 5.60
N ALA A 363 -10.25 34.11 5.35
CA ALA A 363 -9.00 34.71 5.79
C ALA A 363 -9.22 36.14 6.28
N SER A 364 -8.30 36.59 7.12
CA SER A 364 -8.19 37.96 7.58
C SER A 364 -6.86 38.53 7.13
N PHE A 365 -6.90 39.74 6.60
CA PHE A 365 -5.73 40.55 6.27
C PHE A 365 -5.64 41.69 7.28
N VAL A 366 -4.51 41.77 7.98
CA VAL A 366 -4.25 42.78 9.02
C VAL A 366 -2.99 43.55 8.66
N ILE A 367 -3.10 44.88 8.57
CA ILE A 367 -1.95 45.78 8.44
C ILE A 367 -1.56 46.26 9.83
N LEU A 368 -0.31 46.00 10.19
CA LEU A 368 0.30 46.43 11.45
C LEU A 368 1.38 47.47 11.15
N THR A 369 1.49 48.52 11.97
CA THR A 369 2.66 49.42 12.00
C THR A 369 3.42 49.23 13.29
N GLN A 370 4.75 49.37 13.23
CA GLN A 370 5.59 49.33 14.42
C GLN A 370 6.57 50.51 14.43
N SER A 371 6.37 51.42 15.38
CA SER A 371 7.34 52.50 15.65
C SER A 371 8.54 51.97 16.45
N LYS A 372 9.69 52.64 16.36
CA LYS A 372 11.00 52.17 16.85
C LYS A 372 11.11 51.83 18.34
N ASN A 373 10.05 51.96 19.14
CA ASN A 373 10.00 51.60 20.58
C ASN A 373 8.58 51.28 21.08
N SER A 374 7.64 50.88 20.20
CA SER A 374 6.25 50.59 20.60
C SER A 374 5.82 49.16 20.24
N THR A 375 4.75 48.69 20.88
CA THR A 375 4.00 47.51 20.44
C THR A 375 3.41 47.76 19.05
N ALA A 376 3.25 46.70 18.26
CA ALA A 376 2.64 46.80 16.94
C ALA A 376 1.18 47.28 17.06
N GLU A 377 0.80 48.27 16.27
CA GLU A 377 -0.55 48.84 16.23
C GLU A 377 -1.25 48.42 14.93
N THR A 378 -2.52 48.01 15.05
CA THR A 378 -3.33 47.65 13.88
C THR A 378 -3.86 48.90 13.20
N ILE A 379 -3.56 49.04 11.90
CA ILE A 379 -4.06 50.13 11.06
C ILE A 379 -5.40 49.71 10.43
N VAL A 380 -5.42 48.54 9.80
CA VAL A 380 -6.58 48.00 9.08
C VAL A 380 -6.67 46.51 9.34
N SER A 381 -7.88 46.01 9.51
CA SER A 381 -8.21 44.58 9.50
C SER A 381 -9.39 44.37 8.55
N MET A 382 -9.28 43.38 7.67
CA MET A 382 -10.33 43.04 6.71
C MET A 382 -10.45 41.53 6.57
N ASP A 383 -11.67 41.03 6.79
CA ASP A 383 -12.01 39.64 6.55
C ASP A 383 -12.51 39.47 5.11
N PHE A 384 -12.09 38.38 4.47
CA PHE A 384 -12.51 38.02 3.12
C PHE A 384 -12.55 36.51 2.96
N VAL A 385 -13.24 36.05 1.91
CA VAL A 385 -13.23 34.65 1.51
C VAL A 385 -12.64 34.56 0.11
N ALA A 386 -11.47 33.93 0.00
CA ALA A 386 -10.87 33.64 -1.30
C ALA A 386 -11.42 32.31 -1.83
N SER A 387 -12.31 32.38 -2.82
CA SER A 387 -12.82 31.19 -3.51
C SER A 387 -11.86 30.76 -4.62
N THR A 388 -11.54 29.47 -4.68
CA THR A 388 -10.65 28.91 -5.70
C THR A 388 -11.24 27.66 -6.32
N ASN A 389 -10.98 27.43 -7.61
CA ASN A 389 -11.17 26.12 -8.22
C ASN A 389 -9.90 25.29 -8.06
N VAL A 390 -10.07 23.99 -7.86
CA VAL A 390 -9.00 23.03 -7.66
C VAL A 390 -8.91 22.10 -8.86
N ALA A 391 -7.74 22.05 -9.48
CA ALA A 391 -7.40 21.04 -10.47
C ALA A 391 -6.50 19.97 -9.86
N LEU A 392 -6.81 18.70 -10.12
CA LEU A 392 -6.04 17.56 -9.66
C LEU A 392 -5.23 16.98 -10.82
N ALA A 393 -3.96 16.67 -10.55
CA ALA A 393 -3.10 15.95 -11.47
C ALA A 393 -2.27 14.91 -10.69
N ILE A 394 -1.93 13.81 -11.36
CA ILE A 394 -0.95 12.86 -10.84
C ILE A 394 0.33 13.09 -11.63
N LEU A 395 1.41 13.45 -10.93
CA LEU A 395 2.72 13.65 -11.54
C LEU A 395 3.75 12.78 -10.81
N GLY A 396 4.30 11.80 -11.53
CA GLY A 396 5.08 10.73 -10.92
C GLY A 396 4.20 9.87 -10.01
N GLN A 397 4.46 9.93 -8.71
CA GLN A 397 3.71 9.18 -7.66
C GLN A 397 3.10 10.14 -6.63
N ARG A 398 2.78 11.37 -7.04
CA ARG A 398 2.25 12.42 -6.17
C ARG A 398 0.96 12.98 -6.75
N LEU A 399 -0.02 13.18 -5.87
CA LEU A 399 -1.20 13.97 -6.18
C LEU A 399 -0.83 15.45 -6.06
N ILE A 400 -1.03 16.19 -7.14
CA ILE A 400 -0.79 17.62 -7.22
C ILE A 400 -2.15 18.34 -7.27
N CYS A 401 -2.35 19.26 -6.34
CA CYS A 401 -3.50 20.15 -6.30
C CYS A 401 -3.07 21.53 -6.79
N SER A 402 -3.68 22.01 -7.87
CA SER A 402 -3.46 23.36 -8.40
C SER A 402 -4.67 24.23 -8.08
N LEU A 403 -4.43 25.39 -7.45
CA LEU A 403 -5.48 26.34 -7.07
C LEU A 403 -5.53 27.49 -8.06
N SER A 404 -6.73 27.82 -8.55
CA SER A 404 -6.98 29.02 -9.35
C SER A 404 -8.04 29.89 -8.69
N LEU A 405 -7.70 31.13 -8.36
CA LEU A 405 -8.64 32.10 -7.79
C LEU A 405 -9.82 32.35 -8.72
N ASN A 406 -11.02 32.21 -8.18
CA ASN A 406 -12.23 32.67 -8.84
C ASN A 406 -12.22 34.20 -8.87
N ARG A 407 -12.71 34.80 -9.97
CA ARG A 407 -12.88 36.26 -10.04
C ARG A 407 -13.80 36.69 -8.90
N SER A 408 -13.27 37.42 -7.91
CA SER A 408 -14.08 37.85 -6.79
C SER A 408 -15.12 38.87 -7.26
N PRO A 409 -16.39 38.75 -6.84
CA PRO A 409 -17.25 39.92 -6.75
C PRO A 409 -16.72 40.73 -5.57
N GLN A 410 -15.97 41.80 -5.85
CA GLN A 410 -15.55 42.76 -4.84
C GLN A 410 -16.79 43.33 -4.14
N SER A 411 -17.13 42.77 -2.98
CA SER A 411 -18.05 43.39 -2.04
C SER A 411 -17.18 44.07 -1.00
N ILE A 412 -16.68 45.26 -1.37
CA ILE A 412 -16.07 46.18 -0.41
C ILE A 412 -17.27 46.80 0.33
N VAL A 413 -17.48 46.42 1.60
CA VAL A 413 -18.36 47.16 2.52
C VAL A 413 -17.54 48.20 3.24
#